data_AF-A0AA37CK07-F1
#
_entry.id   AF-A0AA37CK07-F1
#
_cell.length_a   1.000
_cell.length_b   1.000
_cell.length_c   1.000
_cell.angle_alpha   90.00
_cell.angle_beta   90.00
_cell.angle_gamma   90.00
#
_symmetry.space_group_name_H-M   'P 1'
#
loop_
_entity.id
_entity.type
_entity.pdbx_description
1 polymer ?
#
loop_
_entity_poly.entity_id
_entity_poly.type
_entity_poly.pdbx_seq_one_letter_code
_entity_poly.pdbx_strand_id
1 'polypeptide(L)'
;MTVADALKIILANSYAIYLKTKNFHWHVSGPYFRDYHLLLDEQAAEILAVTDAIAERARKTGNTTIRSIGDIARHQTIKDEILRMATSIKQGTATASLMLRKLGSYPRQNGLAVALRELGRIERTLFILDWLQSVELRRRVHAGLNKGEARNALARAVFFNRLGEIRDRSFEQQRYRASGLNLVTAAIVLWNTVYLERAANALRGHGQAVDDGLLQYLSPLGWEHINLTGDYLWRSSAKIGAGKFRPLRPLQPA
;
A
#
# COMPACT_ATOMS: atom_id res chain seq x y z
N MET A 1 -5.14 -24.96 6.90
CA MET A 1 -6.03 -24.50 5.82
C MET A 1 -5.24 -24.53 4.54
N THR A 2 -5.64 -25.33 3.58
CA THR A 2 -4.94 -25.44 2.29
C THR A 2 -5.35 -24.29 1.36
N VAL A 3 -4.58 -24.06 0.29
CA VAL A 3 -4.96 -23.10 -0.78
C VAL A 3 -6.32 -23.46 -1.38
N ALA A 4 -6.60 -24.77 -1.52
CA ALA A 4 -7.87 -25.28 -2.01
C ALA A 4 -9.05 -24.88 -1.10
N ASP A 5 -8.88 -25.01 0.21
CA ASP A 5 -9.91 -24.65 1.20
C ASP A 5 -10.17 -23.13 1.18
N ALA A 6 -9.11 -22.33 1.06
CA ALA A 6 -9.22 -20.88 1.02
C ALA A 6 -9.97 -20.40 -0.24
N LEU A 7 -9.67 -20.97 -1.41
CA LEU A 7 -10.37 -20.65 -2.67
C LEU A 7 -11.85 -21.05 -2.61
N LYS A 8 -12.16 -22.17 -1.96
CA LYS A 8 -13.54 -22.63 -1.77
C LYS A 8 -14.35 -21.68 -0.89
N ILE A 9 -13.77 -21.19 0.21
CA ILE A 9 -14.41 -20.19 1.08
C ILE A 9 -14.63 -18.86 0.33
N ILE A 10 -13.62 -18.40 -0.41
CA ILE A 10 -13.71 -17.17 -1.20
C ILE A 10 -14.79 -17.26 -2.28
N LEU A 11 -14.87 -18.39 -2.98
CA LEU A 11 -15.93 -18.62 -3.96
C LEU A 11 -17.32 -18.62 -3.30
N ALA A 12 -17.47 -19.24 -2.12
CA ALA A 12 -18.74 -19.28 -1.38
C ALA A 12 -19.17 -17.87 -0.97
N ASN A 13 -18.23 -17.10 -0.47
CA ASN A 13 -18.42 -15.71 -0.09
C ASN A 13 -18.82 -14.83 -1.27
N SER A 14 -18.25 -15.06 -2.46
CA SER A 14 -18.58 -14.28 -3.66
C SER A 14 -20.04 -14.49 -4.09
N TYR A 15 -20.52 -15.74 -4.07
CA TYR A 15 -21.93 -16.04 -4.30
C TYR A 15 -22.85 -15.47 -3.21
N ALA A 16 -22.42 -15.52 -1.94
CA ALA A 16 -23.17 -14.94 -0.84
C ALA A 16 -23.30 -13.41 -0.98
N ILE A 17 -22.23 -12.72 -1.37
CA ILE A 17 -22.26 -11.28 -1.64
C ILE A 17 -23.16 -10.99 -2.83
N TYR A 18 -23.00 -11.70 -3.95
CA TYR A 18 -23.84 -11.53 -5.15
C TYR A 18 -25.34 -11.58 -4.80
N LEU A 19 -25.76 -12.64 -4.11
CA LEU A 19 -27.17 -12.83 -3.76
C LEU A 19 -27.68 -11.71 -2.85
N LYS A 20 -26.87 -11.26 -1.89
CA LYS A 20 -27.22 -10.14 -1.02
C LYS A 20 -27.32 -8.84 -1.81
N THR A 21 -26.37 -8.56 -2.71
CA THR A 21 -26.40 -7.36 -3.57
C THR A 21 -27.67 -7.33 -4.43
N LYS A 22 -28.04 -8.47 -5.06
CA LYS A 22 -29.30 -8.58 -5.82
C LYS A 22 -30.54 -8.42 -4.93
N ASN A 23 -30.51 -8.94 -3.70
CA ASN A 23 -31.59 -8.72 -2.74
C ASN A 23 -31.80 -7.23 -2.45
N PHE A 24 -30.73 -6.45 -2.24
CA PHE A 24 -30.87 -5.00 -2.08
C PHE A 24 -31.34 -4.31 -3.36
N HIS A 25 -30.83 -4.71 -4.53
CA HIS A 25 -31.28 -4.16 -5.82
C HIS A 25 -32.79 -4.33 -6.03
N TRP A 26 -33.38 -5.46 -5.61
CA TRP A 26 -34.83 -5.69 -5.71
C TRP A 26 -35.65 -4.91 -4.68
N HIS A 27 -35.10 -4.68 -3.48
CA HIS A 27 -35.85 -4.11 -2.35
C HIS A 27 -35.46 -2.65 -2.00
N VAL A 28 -34.54 -2.03 -2.75
CA VAL A 28 -34.18 -0.63 -2.56
C VAL A 28 -35.35 0.29 -2.88
N SER A 29 -35.53 1.35 -2.10
CA SER A 29 -36.58 2.35 -2.26
C SER A 29 -36.11 3.72 -1.76
N GLY A 30 -36.85 4.78 -2.09
CA GLY A 30 -36.57 6.15 -1.65
C GLY A 30 -36.17 7.12 -2.78
N PRO A 31 -35.82 8.38 -2.44
CA PRO A 31 -35.63 9.47 -3.40
C PRO A 31 -34.55 9.21 -4.47
N TYR A 32 -33.59 8.34 -4.18
CA TYR A 32 -32.47 8.00 -5.06
C TYR A 32 -32.58 6.58 -5.65
N PHE A 33 -33.78 5.99 -5.66
CA PHE A 33 -34.03 4.61 -6.08
C PHE A 33 -33.27 4.21 -7.35
N ARG A 34 -33.37 5.00 -8.41
CA ARG A 34 -32.78 4.68 -9.72
C ARG A 34 -31.27 4.50 -9.67
N ASP A 35 -30.56 5.43 -9.02
CA ASP A 35 -29.09 5.42 -8.98
C ASP A 35 -28.57 4.25 -8.14
N TYR A 36 -29.24 3.93 -7.04
CA TYR A 36 -28.89 2.76 -6.24
C TYR A 36 -29.26 1.45 -6.92
N HIS A 37 -30.40 1.39 -7.60
CA HIS A 37 -30.84 0.21 -8.34
C HIS A 37 -29.84 -0.17 -9.44
N LEU A 38 -29.38 0.81 -10.24
CA LEU A 38 -28.38 0.60 -11.29
C LEU A 38 -27.00 0.24 -10.72
N LEU A 39 -26.53 0.98 -9.70
CA LEU A 39 -25.24 0.70 -9.06
C LEU A 39 -25.18 -0.71 -8.46
N LEU A 40 -26.23 -1.14 -7.77
CA LEU A 40 -26.27 -2.47 -7.17
C LEU A 40 -26.34 -3.57 -8.24
N ASP A 41 -26.96 -3.30 -9.39
CA ASP A 41 -26.99 -4.25 -10.50
C ASP A 41 -25.62 -4.41 -11.17
N GLU A 42 -24.95 -3.28 -11.42
CA GLU A 42 -23.57 -3.25 -11.95
C GLU A 42 -22.62 -4.00 -11.01
N GLN A 43 -22.66 -3.69 -9.71
CA GLN A 43 -21.86 -4.41 -8.71
C GLN A 43 -22.17 -5.91 -8.66
N ALA A 44 -23.44 -6.30 -8.77
CA ALA A 44 -23.81 -7.71 -8.80
C ALA A 44 -23.23 -8.42 -10.05
N ALA A 45 -23.26 -7.77 -11.21
CA ALA A 45 -22.68 -8.31 -12.43
C ALA A 45 -21.15 -8.50 -12.30
N GLU A 46 -20.44 -7.52 -11.74
CA GLU A 46 -19.00 -7.62 -11.47
C GLU A 46 -18.68 -8.76 -10.51
N ILE A 47 -19.41 -8.87 -9.39
CA ILE A 47 -19.21 -9.93 -8.40
C ILE A 47 -19.48 -11.30 -9.00
N LEU A 48 -20.51 -11.43 -9.84
CA LEU A 48 -20.83 -12.69 -10.50
C LEU A 48 -19.73 -13.09 -11.49
N ALA A 49 -19.20 -12.15 -12.27
CA ALA A 49 -18.09 -12.39 -13.19
C ALA A 49 -16.81 -12.86 -12.47
N VAL A 50 -16.52 -12.29 -11.30
CA VAL A 50 -15.36 -12.70 -10.48
C VAL A 50 -15.48 -14.16 -10.00
N THR A 51 -16.70 -14.67 -9.79
CA THR A 51 -16.89 -16.05 -9.33
C THR A 51 -16.33 -17.08 -10.31
N ASP A 52 -16.49 -16.84 -11.62
CA ASP A 52 -15.99 -17.73 -12.66
C ASP A 52 -14.47 -17.73 -12.70
N ALA A 53 -13.85 -16.55 -12.66
CA ALA A 53 -12.39 -16.41 -12.60
C ALA A 53 -11.78 -17.15 -11.38
N ILE A 54 -12.42 -17.10 -10.21
CA ILE A 54 -11.99 -17.84 -9.02
C ILE A 54 -12.16 -19.35 -9.23
N ALA A 55 -13.29 -19.78 -9.78
CA ALA A 55 -13.60 -21.19 -10.01
C ALA A 55 -12.64 -21.83 -11.02
N GLU A 56 -12.41 -21.19 -12.17
CA GLU A 56 -11.48 -21.65 -13.19
C GLU A 56 -10.04 -21.75 -12.65
N ARG A 57 -9.60 -20.76 -11.87
CA ARG A 57 -8.26 -20.77 -11.24
C ARG A 57 -8.13 -21.88 -10.19
N ALA A 58 -9.17 -22.18 -9.43
CA ALA A 58 -9.19 -23.33 -8.53
C ALA A 58 -9.08 -24.67 -9.28
N ARG A 59 -9.74 -24.80 -10.45
CA ARG A 59 -9.63 -26.00 -11.30
C ARG A 59 -8.24 -26.15 -11.92
N LYS A 60 -7.64 -25.05 -12.42
CA LYS A 60 -6.28 -25.04 -12.99
C LYS A 60 -5.18 -25.46 -12.00
N THR A 61 -5.43 -25.32 -10.70
CA THR A 61 -4.51 -25.76 -9.63
C THR A 61 -4.79 -27.19 -9.13
N GLY A 62 -5.63 -27.95 -9.84
CA GLY A 62 -5.98 -29.34 -9.50
C GLY A 62 -7.06 -29.49 -8.42
N ASN A 63 -7.62 -28.39 -7.93
CA ASN A 63 -8.53 -28.39 -6.80
C ASN A 63 -10.01 -28.55 -7.22
N THR A 64 -10.85 -28.89 -6.26
CA THR A 64 -12.31 -28.96 -6.44
C THR A 64 -12.97 -27.65 -6.03
N THR A 65 -14.03 -27.27 -6.74
CA THR A 65 -14.80 -26.05 -6.50
C THR A 65 -16.10 -26.35 -5.75
N ILE A 66 -16.89 -25.30 -5.51
CA ILE A 66 -18.27 -25.38 -5.00
C ILE A 66 -19.15 -26.08 -6.02
N ARG A 67 -20.06 -26.95 -5.55
CA ARG A 67 -20.90 -27.79 -6.40
C ARG A 67 -22.40 -27.56 -6.22
N SER A 68 -22.81 -26.85 -5.17
CA SER A 68 -24.21 -26.66 -4.84
C SER A 68 -24.44 -25.44 -3.96
N ILE A 69 -25.69 -24.96 -3.93
CA ILE A 69 -26.13 -23.93 -2.98
C ILE A 69 -25.90 -24.38 -1.53
N GLY A 70 -26.10 -25.67 -1.23
CA GLY A 70 -25.80 -26.23 0.09
C GLY A 70 -24.31 -26.17 0.44
N ASP A 71 -23.41 -26.31 -0.54
CA ASP A 71 -21.97 -26.13 -0.32
C ASP A 71 -21.62 -24.66 -0.09
N ILE A 72 -22.25 -23.73 -0.83
CA ILE A 72 -22.10 -22.28 -0.58
C ILE A 72 -22.50 -21.97 0.86
N ALA A 73 -23.67 -22.45 1.30
CA ALA A 73 -24.17 -22.21 2.64
C ALA A 73 -23.25 -22.76 3.74
N ARG A 74 -22.63 -23.92 3.52
CA ARG A 74 -21.68 -24.54 4.46
C ARG A 74 -20.33 -23.84 4.56
N HIS A 75 -19.88 -23.16 3.49
CA HIS A 75 -18.53 -22.59 3.43
C HIS A 75 -18.51 -21.05 3.46
N GLN A 76 -19.65 -20.38 3.26
CA GLN A 76 -19.73 -18.93 3.39
C GLN A 76 -19.44 -18.50 4.82
N THR A 77 -18.72 -17.40 4.97
CA THR A 77 -18.43 -16.74 6.24
C THR A 77 -19.07 -15.35 6.32
N ILE A 78 -19.60 -14.83 5.20
CA ILE A 78 -20.25 -13.52 5.11
C ILE A 78 -21.70 -13.56 5.58
N LYS A 79 -21.98 -12.78 6.63
CA LYS A 79 -23.33 -12.51 7.16
C LYS A 79 -23.91 -11.23 6.53
N ASP A 80 -25.23 -11.02 6.62
CA ASP A 80 -25.99 -9.95 5.94
C ASP A 80 -25.58 -8.48 6.20
N GLU A 81 -24.61 -8.21 7.06
CA GLU A 81 -24.40 -6.86 7.61
C GLU A 81 -23.55 -5.90 6.76
N ILE A 82 -22.72 -6.38 5.82
CA ILE A 82 -21.77 -5.52 5.05
C ILE A 82 -22.49 -4.44 4.25
N LEU A 83 -23.51 -4.84 3.48
CA LEU A 83 -24.20 -3.95 2.57
C LEU A 83 -24.99 -2.87 3.32
N ARG A 84 -25.57 -3.20 4.49
CA ARG A 84 -26.21 -2.21 5.37
C ARG A 84 -25.24 -1.11 5.81
N MET A 85 -23.98 -1.46 6.12
CA MET A 85 -22.96 -0.47 6.48
C MET A 85 -22.58 0.42 5.29
N ALA A 86 -22.34 -0.18 4.12
CA ALA A 86 -21.96 0.56 2.91
C ALA A 86 -23.05 1.58 2.52
N THR A 87 -24.32 1.17 2.53
CA THR A 87 -25.45 2.06 2.24
C THR A 87 -25.59 3.16 3.28
N SER A 88 -25.37 2.87 4.57
CA SER A 88 -25.44 3.89 5.64
C SER A 88 -24.37 4.97 5.49
N ILE A 89 -23.17 4.60 5.04
CA ILE A 89 -22.10 5.56 4.74
C ILE A 89 -22.45 6.39 3.50
N LYS A 90 -22.89 5.74 2.43
CA LYS A 90 -23.19 6.42 1.15
C LYS A 90 -24.39 7.37 1.25
N GLN A 91 -25.35 7.07 2.12
CA GLN A 91 -26.53 7.93 2.41
C GLN A 91 -26.28 8.99 3.49
N GLY A 92 -25.08 9.02 4.09
CA GLY A 92 -24.74 9.98 5.14
C GLY A 92 -25.43 9.75 6.48
N THR A 93 -26.19 8.65 6.66
CA THR A 93 -26.83 8.30 7.93
C THR A 93 -25.83 7.87 8.99
N ALA A 94 -24.61 7.48 8.59
CA ALA A 94 -23.47 7.30 9.47
C ALA A 94 -22.16 7.68 8.77
N THR A 95 -21.21 8.25 9.52
CA THR A 95 -19.90 8.59 8.97
C THR A 95 -18.98 7.37 8.91
N ALA A 96 -18.07 7.35 7.93
CA ALA A 96 -17.05 6.30 7.82
C ALA A 96 -16.18 6.20 9.08
N SER A 97 -15.86 7.33 9.72
CA SER A 97 -15.09 7.37 10.98
C SER A 97 -15.85 6.75 12.15
N LEU A 98 -17.17 6.99 12.27
CA LEU A 98 -18.02 6.36 13.29
C LEU A 98 -18.09 4.85 13.09
N MET A 99 -18.23 4.40 11.84
CA MET A 99 -18.27 2.97 11.50
C MET A 99 -16.93 2.29 11.81
N LEU A 100 -15.80 2.88 11.42
CA LEU A 100 -14.47 2.35 11.75
C LEU A 100 -14.23 2.26 13.26
N ARG A 101 -14.66 3.28 14.03
CA ARG A 101 -14.59 3.25 15.49
C ARG A 101 -15.41 2.11 16.09
N LYS A 102 -16.61 1.84 15.56
CA LYS A 102 -17.49 0.74 15.99
C LYS A 102 -16.99 -0.64 15.57
N LEU A 103 -16.27 -0.74 14.45
CA LEU A 103 -15.61 -1.98 14.03
C LEU A 103 -14.37 -2.29 14.89
N GLY A 104 -13.65 -1.24 15.29
CA GLY A 104 -12.43 -1.34 16.10
C GLY A 104 -12.66 -1.73 17.57
N SER A 105 -13.88 -1.55 18.11
CA SER A 105 -14.16 -1.85 19.52
C SER A 105 -14.19 -3.36 19.82
N TYR A 106 -14.70 -4.20 18.90
CA TYR A 106 -14.74 -5.66 19.08
C TYR A 106 -14.48 -6.44 17.77
N PRO A 107 -13.24 -6.45 17.25
CA PRO A 107 -12.94 -6.93 15.89
C PRO A 107 -13.11 -8.45 15.67
N ARG A 108 -13.14 -9.25 16.74
CA ARG A 108 -13.28 -10.72 16.67
C ARG A 108 -14.71 -11.21 16.88
N GLN A 109 -15.58 -10.38 17.45
CA GLN A 109 -16.98 -10.73 17.74
C GLN A 109 -17.97 -10.04 16.78
N ASN A 110 -17.49 -9.05 16.04
CA ASN A 110 -18.30 -8.29 15.10
C ASN A 110 -18.37 -9.00 13.73
N GLY A 111 -19.53 -9.57 13.41
CA GLY A 111 -19.77 -10.27 12.14
C GLY A 111 -19.55 -9.40 10.90
N LEU A 112 -19.86 -8.11 10.98
CA LEU A 112 -19.56 -7.13 9.94
C LEU A 112 -18.05 -6.89 9.75
N ALA A 113 -17.28 -6.86 10.85
CA ALA A 113 -15.82 -6.74 10.77
C ALA A 113 -15.18 -8.00 10.16
N VAL A 114 -15.72 -9.18 10.46
CA VAL A 114 -15.31 -10.43 9.82
C VAL A 114 -15.62 -10.37 8.32
N ALA A 115 -16.84 -9.99 7.96
CA ALA A 115 -17.30 -9.98 6.59
C ALA A 115 -16.52 -8.95 5.72
N LEU A 116 -16.19 -7.76 6.25
CA LEU A 116 -15.28 -6.81 5.59
C LEU A 116 -13.83 -7.33 5.44
N ARG A 117 -13.35 -8.11 6.43
CA ARG A 117 -12.04 -8.75 6.34
C ARG A 117 -12.01 -9.80 5.22
N GLU A 118 -13.10 -10.55 5.04
CA GLU A 118 -13.21 -11.51 3.94
C GLU A 118 -13.25 -10.82 2.58
N LEU A 119 -13.99 -9.72 2.45
CA LEU A 119 -13.96 -8.90 1.23
C LEU A 119 -12.53 -8.42 0.91
N GLY A 120 -11.81 -7.90 1.91
CA GLY A 120 -10.41 -7.53 1.75
C GLY A 120 -9.46 -8.71 1.47
N ARG A 121 -9.86 -9.94 1.82
CA ARG A 121 -9.13 -11.16 1.43
C ARG A 121 -9.37 -11.53 -0.02
N ILE A 122 -10.58 -11.31 -0.57
CA ILE A 122 -10.87 -11.54 -1.99
C ILE A 122 -9.94 -10.67 -2.85
N GLU A 123 -9.92 -9.36 -2.60
CA GLU A 123 -9.04 -8.41 -3.29
C GLU A 123 -7.56 -8.79 -3.16
N ARG A 124 -7.12 -9.13 -1.93
CA ARG A 124 -5.75 -9.58 -1.70
C ARG A 124 -5.43 -10.87 -2.44
N THR A 125 -6.37 -11.81 -2.52
CA THR A 125 -6.18 -13.08 -3.24
C THR A 125 -6.08 -12.83 -4.74
N LEU A 126 -6.96 -12.02 -5.32
CA LEU A 126 -6.88 -11.64 -6.74
C LEU A 126 -5.52 -10.99 -7.03
N PHE A 127 -5.12 -10.01 -6.22
CA PHE A 127 -3.83 -9.35 -6.35
C PHE A 127 -2.64 -10.32 -6.24
N ILE A 128 -2.64 -11.24 -5.26
CA ILE A 128 -1.56 -12.22 -5.10
C ILE A 128 -1.50 -13.17 -6.30
N LEU A 129 -2.65 -13.59 -6.83
CA LEU A 129 -2.70 -14.46 -8.01
C LEU A 129 -2.13 -13.73 -9.24
N ASP A 130 -2.49 -12.47 -9.44
CA ASP A 130 -1.96 -11.67 -10.53
C ASP A 130 -0.46 -11.40 -10.34
N TRP A 131 -0.02 -11.17 -9.10
CA TRP A 131 1.39 -11.02 -8.73
C TRP A 131 2.20 -12.31 -8.99
N LEU A 132 1.65 -13.49 -8.72
CA LEU A 132 2.31 -14.76 -9.03
C LEU A 132 2.40 -15.04 -10.54
N GLN A 133 1.48 -14.51 -11.34
CA GLN A 133 1.42 -14.74 -12.78
C GLN A 133 2.20 -13.71 -13.61
N SER A 134 2.28 -12.44 -13.17
CA SER A 134 2.97 -11.38 -13.91
C SER A 134 4.34 -11.03 -13.31
N VAL A 135 5.41 -11.22 -14.09
CA VAL A 135 6.77 -10.81 -13.72
C VAL A 135 6.87 -9.29 -13.61
N GLU A 136 6.18 -8.56 -14.47
CA GLU A 136 6.15 -7.10 -14.53
C GLU A 136 5.53 -6.51 -13.26
N LEU A 137 4.39 -7.07 -12.82
CA LEU A 137 3.74 -6.69 -11.57
C LEU A 137 4.67 -6.97 -10.38
N ARG A 138 5.34 -8.13 -10.34
CA ARG A 138 6.33 -8.42 -9.29
C ARG A 138 7.46 -7.40 -9.26
N ARG A 139 8.06 -7.11 -10.41
CA ARG A 139 9.15 -6.13 -10.53
C ARG A 139 8.71 -4.75 -10.05
N ARG A 140 7.52 -4.29 -10.45
CA ARG A 140 6.95 -3.01 -10.00
C ARG A 140 6.73 -2.96 -8.49
N VAL A 141 6.13 -4.00 -7.92
CA VAL A 141 5.89 -4.11 -6.47
C VAL A 141 7.21 -4.15 -5.71
N HIS A 142 8.19 -4.95 -6.15
CA HIS A 142 9.52 -4.98 -5.56
C HIS A 142 10.25 -3.65 -5.66
N ALA A 143 10.16 -2.93 -6.78
CA ALA A 143 10.75 -1.60 -6.90
C ALA A 143 10.14 -0.62 -5.88
N GLY A 144 8.83 -0.71 -5.63
CA GLY A 144 8.16 0.07 -4.57
C GLY A 144 8.64 -0.31 -3.17
N LEU A 145 8.75 -1.61 -2.89
CA LEU A 145 9.26 -2.13 -1.60
C LEU A 145 10.71 -1.69 -1.37
N ASN A 146 11.59 -1.86 -2.36
CA ASN A 146 13.00 -1.46 -2.28
C ASN A 146 13.14 0.04 -1.99
N LYS A 147 12.31 0.90 -2.61
CA LYS A 147 12.28 2.34 -2.29
C LYS A 147 11.87 2.59 -0.83
N GLY A 148 10.86 1.89 -0.34
CA GLY A 148 10.41 1.96 1.05
C GLY A 148 11.47 1.49 2.04
N GLU A 149 12.12 0.36 1.77
CA GLU A 149 13.20 -0.19 2.58
C GLU A 149 14.42 0.72 2.60
N ALA A 150 14.84 1.25 1.46
CA ALA A 150 15.95 2.21 1.38
C ALA A 150 15.65 3.49 2.17
N ARG A 151 14.42 4.02 2.08
CA ARG A 151 13.98 5.16 2.91
C ARG A 151 13.99 4.82 4.39
N ASN A 152 13.51 3.64 4.77
CA ASN A 152 13.51 3.20 6.16
C ASN A 152 14.93 2.98 6.69
N ALA A 153 15.84 2.47 5.85
CA ALA A 153 17.25 2.30 6.19
C ALA A 153 17.94 3.65 6.40
N LEU A 154 17.69 4.63 5.52
CA LEU A 154 18.15 6.01 5.70
C LEU A 154 17.60 6.62 6.99
N ALA A 155 16.29 6.48 7.25
CA ALA A 155 15.67 7.00 8.45
C ALA A 155 16.27 6.36 9.72
N ARG A 156 16.56 5.06 9.71
CA ARG A 156 17.28 4.39 10.81
C ARG A 156 18.71 4.88 10.98
N ALA A 157 19.42 5.12 9.89
CA ALA A 157 20.78 5.66 9.95
C ALA A 157 20.80 7.09 10.53
N VAL A 158 19.85 7.94 10.14
CA VAL A 158 19.67 9.29 10.71
C VAL A 158 19.24 9.21 12.17
N PHE A 159 18.36 8.27 12.51
CA PHE A 159 17.93 8.00 13.89
C PHE A 159 18.83 6.97 14.58
N PHE A 160 20.15 7.23 14.56
CA PHE A 160 21.16 6.30 15.06
C PHE A 160 21.05 6.01 16.57
N ASN A 161 20.48 6.94 17.36
CA ASN A 161 20.35 6.77 18.81
C ASN A 161 19.07 6.00 19.18
N ARG A 162 19.17 5.05 20.12
CA ARG A 162 18.06 4.16 20.55
C ARG A 162 17.44 3.28 19.44
N LEU A 163 18.23 2.82 18.47
CA LEU A 163 17.80 1.84 17.45
C LEU A 163 16.59 2.25 16.59
N GLY A 164 16.29 3.54 16.41
CA GLY A 164 15.07 3.95 15.71
C GLY A 164 13.84 4.13 16.60
N GLU A 165 13.93 3.84 17.91
CA GLU A 165 12.76 3.84 18.80
C GLU A 165 12.47 5.22 19.41
N ILE A 166 11.23 5.69 19.20
CA ILE A 166 10.70 6.88 19.86
C ILE A 166 10.14 6.46 21.22
N ARG A 167 10.86 6.78 22.30
CA ARG A 167 10.48 6.47 23.69
C ARG A 167 9.97 7.69 24.47
N ASP A 168 9.53 8.75 23.78
CA ASP A 168 9.01 9.95 24.45
C ASP A 168 7.66 9.66 25.10
N ARG A 169 7.44 10.25 26.28
CA ARG A 169 6.24 9.97 27.10
C ARG A 169 4.99 10.65 26.55
N SER A 170 5.11 11.82 25.93
CA SER A 170 3.97 12.55 25.39
C SER A 170 3.84 12.36 23.87
N PHE A 171 2.59 12.29 23.41
CA PHE A 171 2.28 12.20 21.98
C PHE A 171 2.86 13.39 21.18
N GLU A 172 2.87 14.58 21.78
CA GLU A 172 3.42 15.78 21.15
C GLU A 172 4.94 15.66 20.91
N GLN A 173 5.70 15.16 21.89
CA GLN A 173 7.14 14.93 21.75
C GLN A 173 7.45 13.85 20.72
N GLN A 174 6.66 12.76 20.70
CA GLN A 174 6.78 11.72 19.67
C GLN A 174 6.55 12.31 18.27
N ARG A 175 5.56 13.20 18.12
CA ARG A 175 5.25 13.89 16.86
C ARG A 175 6.38 14.81 16.43
N TYR A 176 6.96 15.60 17.33
CA TYR A 176 8.09 16.47 16.98
C TYR A 176 9.31 15.67 16.53
N ARG A 177 9.64 14.56 17.22
CA ARG A 177 10.74 13.68 16.78
C ARG A 177 10.48 13.03 15.43
N ALA A 178 9.27 12.51 15.20
CA ALA A 178 8.90 11.94 13.91
C ALA A 178 8.98 12.98 12.78
N SER A 179 8.50 14.19 13.04
CA SER A 179 8.56 15.31 12.07
C SER A 179 9.99 15.75 11.78
N GLY A 180 10.83 15.86 12.82
CA GLY A 180 12.25 16.21 12.66
C GLY A 180 13.02 15.17 11.87
N LEU A 181 12.79 13.88 12.16
CA LEU A 181 13.38 12.78 11.38
C LEU A 181 12.98 12.87 9.91
N ASN A 182 11.68 13.07 9.62
CA ASN A 182 11.20 13.22 8.26
C ASN A 182 11.83 14.44 7.55
N LEU A 183 12.00 15.57 8.24
CA LEU A 183 12.64 16.76 7.70
C LEU A 183 14.10 16.49 7.31
N VAL A 184 14.88 15.86 8.20
CA VAL A 184 16.30 15.57 7.93
C VAL A 184 16.44 14.53 6.81
N THR A 185 15.64 13.47 6.82
CA THR A 185 15.61 12.48 5.73
C THR A 185 15.27 13.13 4.39
N ALA A 186 14.27 14.02 4.35
CA ALA A 186 13.92 14.75 3.13
C ALA A 186 15.05 15.69 2.67
N ALA A 187 15.72 16.37 3.60
CA ALA A 187 16.86 17.24 3.28
C ALA A 187 18.03 16.46 2.68
N ILE A 188 18.33 15.27 3.20
CA ILE A 188 19.34 14.35 2.64
C ILE A 188 18.96 13.92 1.23
N VAL A 189 17.71 13.49 1.02
CA VAL A 189 17.21 13.09 -0.30
C VAL A 189 17.33 14.24 -1.30
N LEU A 190 16.90 15.44 -0.92
CA LEU A 190 17.02 16.63 -1.76
C LEU A 190 18.47 16.95 -2.11
N TRP A 191 19.36 16.92 -1.11
CA TRP A 191 20.79 17.15 -1.33
C TRP A 191 21.36 16.11 -2.30
N ASN A 192 21.05 14.82 -2.11
CA ASN A 192 21.49 13.75 -3.00
C ASN A 192 20.97 13.95 -4.43
N THR A 193 19.68 14.22 -4.61
CA THR A 193 19.10 14.47 -5.94
C THR A 193 19.86 15.56 -6.69
N VAL A 194 20.11 16.69 -6.03
CA VAL A 194 20.81 17.83 -6.66
C VAL A 194 22.29 17.52 -6.94
N TYR A 195 23.00 16.86 -6.03
CA TYR A 195 24.42 16.58 -6.22
C TYR A 195 24.69 15.41 -7.17
N LEU A 196 23.78 14.43 -7.25
CA LEU A 196 23.85 13.35 -8.23
C LEU A 196 23.71 13.88 -9.66
N GLU A 197 22.77 14.80 -9.91
CA GLU A 197 22.63 15.47 -11.21
C GLU A 197 23.92 16.25 -11.57
N ARG A 198 24.45 17.02 -10.62
CA ARG A 198 25.70 17.76 -10.81
C ARG A 198 26.88 16.84 -11.08
N ALA A 199 26.97 15.71 -10.38
CA ALA A 199 28.02 14.72 -10.59
C ALA A 199 27.91 14.11 -11.99
N ALA A 200 26.72 13.70 -12.43
CA ALA A 200 26.50 13.18 -13.77
C ALA A 200 26.90 14.19 -14.85
N ASN A 201 26.52 15.47 -14.69
CA ASN A 201 26.90 16.53 -15.63
C ASN A 201 28.41 16.80 -15.63
N ALA A 202 29.06 16.77 -14.47
CA ALA A 202 30.51 16.90 -14.38
C ALA A 202 31.22 15.75 -15.10
N LEU A 203 30.77 14.49 -14.93
CA LEU A 203 31.34 13.33 -15.63
C LEU A 203 31.22 13.46 -17.14
N ARG A 204 30.05 13.87 -17.64
CA ARG A 204 29.84 14.17 -19.08
C ARG A 204 30.81 15.26 -19.57
N GLY A 205 30.99 16.33 -18.80
CA GLY A 205 31.90 17.43 -19.13
C GLY A 205 33.37 17.04 -19.17
N HIS A 206 33.76 15.97 -18.47
CA HIS A 206 35.12 15.39 -18.51
C HIS A 206 35.27 14.30 -19.59
N GLY A 207 34.29 14.14 -20.47
CA GLY A 207 34.33 13.17 -21.57
C GLY A 207 34.03 11.73 -21.18
N GLN A 208 33.52 11.47 -19.96
CA GLN A 208 33.03 10.14 -19.61
C GLN A 208 31.62 9.91 -20.18
N ALA A 209 31.42 8.75 -20.81
CA ALA A 209 30.11 8.33 -21.28
C ALA A 209 29.21 7.98 -20.09
N VAL A 210 28.19 8.80 -19.84
CA VAL A 210 27.13 8.52 -18.85
C VAL A 210 25.90 8.06 -19.62
N ASP A 211 25.50 6.80 -19.43
CA ASP A 211 24.30 6.24 -20.05
C ASP A 211 23.03 6.77 -19.34
N ASP A 212 22.22 7.53 -20.08
CA ASP A 212 20.95 8.08 -19.59
C ASP A 212 19.96 6.98 -19.19
N GLY A 213 20.05 5.82 -19.83
CA GLY A 213 19.28 4.63 -19.49
C GLY A 213 19.59 4.10 -18.10
N LEU A 214 20.79 4.37 -17.55
CA LEU A 214 21.17 3.93 -16.20
C LEU A 214 20.75 4.93 -15.11
N LEU A 215 20.56 6.20 -15.46
CA LEU A 215 20.17 7.24 -14.50
C LEU A 215 18.83 6.94 -13.82
N GLN A 216 17.91 6.23 -14.50
CA GLN A 216 16.62 5.84 -13.93
C GLN A 216 16.74 4.86 -12.74
N TYR A 217 17.88 4.17 -12.61
CA TYR A 217 18.15 3.22 -11.52
C TYR A 217 18.89 3.86 -10.34
N LEU A 218 19.27 5.14 -10.47
CA LEU A 218 19.97 5.85 -9.42
C LEU A 218 19.01 6.24 -8.29
N SER A 219 19.37 5.90 -7.05
CA SER A 219 18.56 6.22 -5.88
C SER A 219 19.15 7.41 -5.12
N PRO A 220 18.38 8.49 -4.86
CA PRO A 220 18.83 9.59 -4.00
C PRO A 220 18.80 9.23 -2.52
N LEU A 221 18.57 7.96 -2.17
CA LEU A 221 18.45 7.51 -0.79
C LEU A 221 19.77 7.03 -0.20
N GLY A 222 20.90 7.00 -0.93
CA GLY A 222 22.20 6.60 -0.37
C GLY A 222 22.75 7.61 0.65
N TRP A 223 23.44 7.16 1.70
CA TRP A 223 23.99 8.05 2.75
C TRP A 223 25.42 7.72 3.16
N GLU A 224 26.11 6.80 2.49
CA GLU A 224 27.48 6.39 2.84
C GLU A 224 28.49 7.55 2.75
N HIS A 225 28.20 8.55 1.90
CA HIS A 225 29.00 9.76 1.75
C HIS A 225 28.67 10.86 2.78
N ILE A 226 27.67 10.65 3.65
CA ILE A 226 27.22 11.61 4.66
C ILE A 226 27.71 11.14 6.03
N ASN A 227 28.48 12.00 6.71
CA ASN A 227 28.86 11.72 8.08
C ASN A 227 27.69 12.00 9.03
N LEU A 228 27.09 10.94 9.57
CA LEU A 228 25.96 10.99 10.51
C LEU A 228 26.42 10.97 11.99
N THR A 229 27.72 10.76 12.24
CA THR A 229 28.31 10.65 13.58
C THR A 229 29.50 11.60 13.76
N GLY A 230 29.85 11.89 15.01
CA GLY A 230 30.95 12.79 15.36
C GLY A 230 30.54 14.24 15.60
N ASP A 231 31.55 15.12 15.71
CA ASP A 231 31.35 16.51 16.11
C ASP A 231 31.01 17.41 14.91
N TYR A 232 29.83 18.01 14.95
CA TYR A 232 29.38 18.98 13.95
C TYR A 232 29.94 20.37 14.28
N LEU A 233 31.17 20.63 13.83
CA LEU A 233 31.81 21.93 13.97
C LEU A 233 31.28 22.90 12.91
N TRP A 234 30.34 23.76 13.31
CA TRP A 234 29.81 24.84 12.47
C TRP A 234 30.82 26.00 12.41
N ARG A 235 31.92 25.84 11.65
CA ARG A 235 32.80 26.97 11.34
C ARG A 235 32.04 27.93 10.42
N SER A 236 31.83 29.16 10.87
CA SER A 236 31.09 30.25 10.19
C SER A 236 31.72 30.72 8.86
N SER A 237 32.80 30.10 8.40
CA SER A 237 33.70 30.62 7.36
C SER A 237 33.38 30.20 5.92
N ALA A 238 32.42 29.30 5.69
CA ALA A 238 32.01 28.92 4.34
C ALA A 238 30.53 29.21 4.11
N LYS A 239 30.15 30.49 4.12
CA LYS A 239 28.86 30.92 3.56
C LYS A 239 28.91 30.68 2.06
N ILE A 240 28.37 29.55 1.61
CA ILE A 240 28.08 29.31 0.20
C ILE A 240 27.09 30.40 -0.21
N GLY A 241 27.44 31.23 -1.20
CA GLY A 241 26.55 32.28 -1.69
C GLY A 241 25.20 31.71 -2.15
N ALA A 242 24.14 32.53 -2.11
CA ALA A 242 22.82 32.10 -2.56
C ALA A 242 22.88 31.50 -3.98
N GLY A 243 22.30 30.31 -4.17
CA GLY A 243 22.32 29.58 -5.44
C GLY A 243 23.67 28.94 -5.82
N LYS A 244 24.71 29.08 -4.98
CA LYS A 244 25.97 28.36 -5.16
C LYS A 244 25.92 27.00 -4.45
N PHE A 245 26.74 26.08 -4.92
CA PHE A 245 26.83 24.72 -4.40
C PHE A 245 28.24 24.45 -3.88
N ARG A 246 28.38 23.45 -3.01
CA ARG A 246 29.71 22.95 -2.64
C ARG A 246 30.40 22.37 -3.88
N PRO A 247 31.73 22.53 -4.00
CA PRO A 247 32.48 21.90 -5.06
C PRO A 247 32.37 20.38 -4.96
N LEU A 248 32.36 19.72 -6.12
CA LEU A 248 32.44 18.26 -6.20
C LEU A 248 33.86 17.81 -5.82
N ARG A 249 33.99 16.56 -5.34
CA ARG A 249 35.32 15.98 -5.13
C ARG A 249 36.01 15.81 -6.48
N PRO A 250 37.33 16.07 -6.58
CA PRO A 250 38.07 15.83 -7.81
C PRO A 250 38.00 14.35 -8.18
N LEU A 251 37.86 14.07 -9.48
CA LEU A 251 37.90 12.72 -10.00
C LEU A 251 39.32 12.17 -9.79
N GLN A 252 39.45 10.99 -9.20
CA GLN A 252 40.73 10.30 -9.17
C GLN A 252 41.08 9.91 -10.62
N PRO A 253 42.31 10.17 -11.09
CA PRO A 253 42.77 9.64 -12.37
C PRO A 253 42.71 8.10 -12.31
N ALA A 254 42.19 7.51 -13.39
CA ALA A 254 42.08 6.06 -13.56
C ALA A 254 43.45 5.38 -13.63
#